data_AF-A0A9Q3JRF6-F1
#
_entry.id   AF-A0A9Q3JRF6-F1
#
_cell.length_a   1.000
_cell.length_b   1.000
_cell.length_c   1.000
_cell.angle_alpha   90.00
_cell.angle_beta   90.00
_cell.angle_gamma   90.00
#
_symmetry.space_group_name_H-M   'P 1'
#
loop_
_entity.id
_entity.type
_entity.pdbx_description
1 polymer ?
#
loop_
_entity_poly.entity_id
_entity_poly.type
_entity_poly.pdbx_seq_one_letter_code
_entity_poly.pdbx_strand_id
1 'polypeptide(L)'
;MTVHRVKAFESLRQALTTAPLLLITDFKLPLKIYIDASGDGLGAALHQIQIINDKSVEGPICFISRQIKPTEAIYGASQMECLCLFWALEKLNYFLEGFAFEVITDCTTVKSLLNMNTPNSHIIRWQIAIQEYRGNMTVVHKDWDIHKNGDGLRRWPLPNNIDNPAYVPEEPSPQIPIEGMSVTDLNTTFFEEVRNSYT
;
A
#
# COMPACT_ATOMS: atom_id res chain seq x y z
N MET A 1 33.31 -5.35 -15.01
CA MET A 1 32.99 -5.03 -13.59
C MET A 1 34.31 -5.02 -12.83
N THR A 2 34.69 -3.94 -12.14
CA THR A 2 36.01 -3.81 -11.50
C THR A 2 36.11 -4.68 -10.23
N VAL A 3 37.32 -5.18 -9.91
CA VAL A 3 37.58 -6.03 -8.72
C VAL A 3 37.08 -5.38 -7.43
N HIS A 4 37.24 -4.06 -7.31
CA HIS A 4 36.75 -3.29 -6.16
C HIS A 4 35.22 -3.33 -6.01
N ARG A 5 34.46 -3.32 -7.11
CA ARG A 5 32.99 -3.39 -7.08
C ARG A 5 32.50 -4.77 -6.65
N VAL A 6 33.16 -5.83 -7.12
CA VAL A 6 32.85 -7.21 -6.71
C VAL A 6 33.07 -7.37 -5.21
N LYS A 7 34.22 -6.93 -4.70
CA LYS A 7 34.56 -7.01 -3.28
C LYS A 7 33.58 -6.20 -2.41
N ALA A 8 33.22 -4.99 -2.84
CA ALA A 8 32.24 -4.17 -2.13
C ALA A 8 30.85 -4.84 -2.11
N PHE A 9 30.41 -5.43 -3.22
CA PHE A 9 29.15 -6.16 -3.31
C PHE A 9 29.14 -7.40 -2.41
N GLU A 10 30.23 -8.17 -2.39
CA GLU A 10 30.36 -9.34 -1.51
C GLU A 10 30.35 -8.96 -0.04
N SER A 11 31.03 -7.87 0.34
CA SER A 11 30.99 -7.33 1.70
C SER A 11 29.58 -6.88 2.10
N LEU A 12 28.86 -6.19 1.20
CA LEU A 12 27.47 -5.80 1.43
C LEU A 12 26.58 -7.03 1.61
N ARG A 13 26.73 -8.03 0.73
CA ARG A 13 25.97 -9.29 0.80
C ARG A 13 26.22 -10.00 2.13
N GLN A 14 27.48 -10.12 2.55
CA GLN A 14 27.83 -10.71 3.84
C GLN A 14 27.17 -9.94 4.98
N ALA A 15 27.34 -8.62 5.04
CA ALA A 15 26.75 -7.78 6.09
C ALA A 15 25.22 -7.95 6.18
N LEU A 16 24.53 -8.01 5.04
CA LEU A 16 23.09 -8.26 4.97
C LEU A 16 22.71 -9.68 5.41
N THR A 17 23.55 -10.69 5.15
CA THR A 17 23.24 -12.07 5.56
C THR A 17 23.57 -12.39 7.01
N THR A 18 24.47 -11.64 7.65
CA THR A 18 24.96 -11.94 9.02
C THR A 18 24.38 -11.04 10.11
N ALA A 19 23.78 -9.90 9.77
CA ALA A 19 23.15 -9.05 10.78
C ALA A 19 21.85 -9.69 11.32
N PRO A 20 21.53 -9.55 12.63
CA PRO A 20 20.19 -9.86 13.14
C PRO A 20 19.23 -8.85 12.53
N LEU A 21 18.69 -9.20 11.36
CA LEU A 21 18.18 -8.21 10.43
C LEU A 21 16.79 -7.71 10.79
N LEU A 22 16.09 -8.36 11.72
CA LEU A 22 14.73 -8.03 12.13
C LEU A 22 14.59 -8.10 13.66
N LEU A 23 13.91 -7.10 14.23
CA LEU A 23 13.50 -7.07 15.63
C LEU A 23 12.20 -7.84 15.83
N ILE A 24 12.06 -8.46 17.00
CA ILE A 24 10.78 -9.03 17.45
C ILE A 24 9.91 -7.88 17.93
N THR A 25 8.68 -7.78 17.41
CA THR A 25 7.74 -6.71 17.78
C THR A 25 7.43 -6.70 19.27
N ASP A 26 7.58 -5.54 19.92
CA ASP A 26 7.04 -5.26 21.24
C ASP A 26 5.76 -4.42 21.11
N PHE A 27 4.61 -5.04 21.30
CA PHE A 27 3.30 -4.41 21.17
C PHE A 27 3.03 -3.29 22.20
N LYS A 28 3.91 -3.07 23.17
CA LYS A 28 3.78 -1.94 24.12
C LYS A 28 4.37 -0.63 23.60
N LEU A 29 5.18 -0.70 22.54
CA LEU A 29 5.92 0.44 22.01
C LEU A 29 5.32 0.88 20.66
N PRO A 30 5.33 2.18 20.35
CA PRO A 30 4.79 2.67 19.08
C PRO A 30 5.59 2.14 17.90
N LEU A 31 4.88 1.84 16.82
CA LEU A 31 5.46 1.37 15.56
C LEU A 31 5.76 2.54 14.61
N LYS A 32 6.66 2.32 13.66
CA LYS A 32 6.97 3.26 12.59
C LYS A 32 6.87 2.57 11.25
N ILE A 33 6.14 3.17 10.31
CA ILE A 33 6.00 2.67 8.96
C ILE A 33 6.65 3.68 8.03
N TYR A 34 7.69 3.26 7.34
CA TYR A 34 8.25 4.03 6.23
C TYR A 34 7.56 3.56 4.96
N ILE A 35 6.88 4.47 4.25
CA ILE A 35 6.25 4.18 2.96
C ILE A 35 6.96 4.94 1.86
N ASP A 36 7.08 4.33 0.68
CA ASP A 36 7.69 4.98 -0.47
C ASP A 36 7.16 4.34 -1.76
N ALA A 37 6.81 5.17 -2.74
CA ALA A 37 6.24 4.75 -4.00
C ALA A 37 7.03 5.30 -5.18
N SER A 38 7.13 4.53 -6.26
CA SER A 38 7.71 4.97 -7.53
C SER A 38 6.80 4.60 -8.69
N GLY A 39 7.27 4.76 -9.93
CA GLY A 39 6.61 4.21 -11.12
C GLY A 39 6.86 2.70 -11.30
N ASP A 40 7.83 2.11 -10.57
CA ASP A 40 8.20 0.69 -10.70
C ASP A 40 7.55 -0.18 -9.60
N GLY A 41 7.49 0.33 -8.38
CA GLY A 41 7.01 -0.40 -7.22
C GLY A 41 6.48 0.44 -6.07
N LEU A 42 5.76 -0.23 -5.19
CA LEU A 42 5.42 0.22 -3.84
C LEU A 42 6.31 -0.49 -2.82
N GLY A 43 6.77 0.24 -1.82
CA GLY A 43 7.60 -0.30 -0.74
C GLY A 43 7.15 0.23 0.62
N ALA A 44 7.13 -0.65 1.62
CA ALA A 44 6.97 -0.24 3.00
C ALA A 44 7.89 -1.03 3.95
N ALA A 45 8.43 -0.34 4.95
CA ALA A 45 9.26 -0.90 5.99
C ALA A 45 8.64 -0.60 7.36
N LEU A 46 8.28 -1.65 8.09
CA LEU A 46 7.82 -1.58 9.47
C LEU A 46 9.02 -1.62 10.39
N HIS A 47 9.14 -0.63 11.27
CA HIS A 47 10.24 -0.41 12.19
C HIS A 47 9.70 -0.18 13.60
N GLN A 48 10.57 -0.38 14.58
CA GLN A 48 10.28 -0.03 15.97
C GLN A 48 11.54 0.43 16.67
N ILE A 49 11.37 1.35 17.62
CA ILE A 49 12.44 1.74 18.52
C ILE A 49 12.39 0.82 19.74
N GLN A 50 13.49 0.12 20.00
CA GLN A 50 13.64 -0.76 21.16
C GLN A 50 14.93 -0.44 21.92
N ILE A 51 14.95 -0.78 23.21
CA ILE A 51 16.15 -0.66 24.03
C ILE A 51 16.90 -1.99 23.94
N ILE A 52 18.06 -1.98 23.29
CA ILE A 52 18.95 -3.15 23.15
C ILE A 52 20.28 -2.77 23.79
N ASN A 53 20.71 -3.52 24.80
CA ASN A 53 21.95 -3.26 25.55
C ASN A 53 22.02 -1.80 26.06
N ASP A 54 20.96 -1.34 26.72
CA ASP A 54 20.79 0.03 27.26
C ASP A 54 20.85 1.17 26.23
N LYS A 55 20.75 0.85 24.93
CA LYS A 55 20.72 1.85 23.85
C LYS A 55 19.40 1.78 23.11
N SER A 56 18.83 2.96 22.86
CA SER A 56 17.69 3.10 21.95
C SER A 56 18.15 2.87 20.52
N VAL A 57 17.66 1.80 19.91
CA VAL A 57 17.97 1.40 18.53
C VAL A 57 16.65 1.30 17.77
N GLU A 58 16.57 2.00 16.65
CA GLU A 58 15.50 1.76 15.68
C GLU A 58 15.90 0.58 14.80
N GLY A 59 15.09 -0.47 14.79
CA GLY A 59 15.31 -1.63 13.94
C GLY A 59 14.07 -2.00 13.14
N PRO A 60 14.27 -2.62 11.97
CA PRO A 60 13.17 -3.11 11.15
C PRO A 60 12.54 -4.35 11.77
N ILE A 61 11.24 -4.52 11.57
CA ILE A 61 10.44 -5.69 11.95
C ILE A 61 10.04 -6.47 10.69
N CYS A 62 9.60 -5.74 9.66
CA CYS A 62 9.10 -6.35 8.43
C CYS A 62 9.33 -5.40 7.26
N PHE A 63 9.60 -5.98 6.08
CA PHE A 63 9.69 -5.26 4.82
C PHE A 63 8.69 -5.87 3.85
N ILE A 64 7.90 -5.03 3.20
CA ILE A 64 6.97 -5.43 2.16
C ILE A 64 7.23 -4.60 0.91
N SER A 65 7.16 -5.23 -0.26
CA SER A 65 7.23 -4.54 -1.54
C SER A 65 6.38 -5.27 -2.57
N ARG A 66 5.87 -4.53 -3.56
CA ARG A 66 5.26 -5.13 -4.73
C ARG A 66 5.41 -4.26 -5.95
N GLN A 67 5.45 -4.89 -7.12
CA GLN A 67 5.32 -4.21 -8.40
C GLN A 67 3.94 -3.58 -8.54
N ILE A 68 3.91 -2.49 -9.29
CA ILE A 68 2.69 -1.73 -9.57
C ILE A 68 1.90 -2.45 -10.65
N LYS A 69 0.58 -2.39 -10.55
CA LYS A 69 -0.31 -2.96 -11.56
C LYS A 69 -0.41 -2.04 -12.78
N PRO A 70 -0.75 -2.58 -13.97
CA PRO A 70 -0.99 -1.76 -15.15
C PRO A 70 -2.04 -0.65 -14.93
N THR A 71 -3.05 -0.91 -14.11
CA THR A 71 -4.11 0.07 -13.77
C THR A 71 -3.63 1.17 -12.83
N GLU A 72 -2.65 0.87 -11.97
CA GLU A 72 -2.06 1.80 -11.01
C GLU A 72 -0.96 2.65 -11.66
N ALA A 73 -0.34 2.19 -12.74
CA ALA A 73 0.69 2.92 -13.47
C ALA A 73 0.20 4.25 -14.08
N ILE A 74 -1.11 4.46 -14.16
CA ILE A 74 -1.74 5.69 -14.66
C ILE A 74 -1.73 6.79 -13.58
N TYR A 75 -1.54 6.43 -12.31
CA TYR A 75 -1.59 7.38 -11.19
C TYR A 75 -0.35 8.29 -11.16
N GLY A 76 -0.57 9.55 -10.79
CA GLY A 76 0.52 10.49 -10.55
C GLY A 76 1.28 10.17 -9.27
N ALA A 77 2.51 10.70 -9.11
CA ALA A 77 3.38 10.40 -7.98
C ALA A 77 2.70 10.56 -6.59
N SER A 78 1.97 11.66 -6.37
CA SER A 78 1.25 11.86 -5.10
C SER A 78 0.13 10.84 -4.86
N GLN A 79 -0.54 10.38 -5.92
CA GLN A 79 -1.57 9.33 -5.82
C GLN A 79 -0.95 7.97 -5.53
N MET A 80 0.24 7.70 -6.09
CA MET A 80 1.01 6.49 -5.84
C MET A 80 1.47 6.40 -4.38
N GLU A 81 1.90 7.51 -3.79
CA GLU A 81 2.21 7.57 -2.35
C GLU A 81 0.97 7.29 -1.48
N CYS A 82 -0.19 7.83 -1.85
CA CYS A 82 -1.44 7.55 -1.14
C CYS A 82 -1.87 6.08 -1.29
N LEU A 83 -1.68 5.50 -2.48
CA LEU A 83 -1.91 4.09 -2.74
C LEU A 83 -0.96 3.21 -1.91
N CYS A 84 0.31 3.61 -1.79
CA CYS A 84 1.30 2.91 -0.98
C CYS A 84 0.91 2.90 0.49
N LEU A 85 0.43 4.03 1.03
CA LEU A 85 -0.11 4.09 2.39
C LEU A 85 -1.27 3.11 2.56
N PHE A 86 -2.29 3.21 1.71
CA PHE A 86 -3.47 2.35 1.79
C PHE A 86 -3.10 0.87 1.75
N TRP A 87 -2.28 0.46 0.78
CA TRP A 87 -1.80 -0.91 0.63
C TRP A 87 -0.97 -1.38 1.85
N ALA A 88 -0.08 -0.54 2.36
CA ALA A 88 0.75 -0.89 3.51
C ALA A 88 -0.09 -1.10 4.78
N LEU A 89 -1.11 -0.28 5.01
CA LEU A 89 -2.02 -0.45 6.15
C LEU A 89 -2.82 -1.75 6.04
N GLU A 90 -3.35 -2.05 4.86
CA GLU A 90 -4.10 -3.29 4.62
C GLU A 90 -3.23 -4.53 4.86
N LYS A 91 -1.99 -4.53 4.35
CA LYS A 91 -1.07 -5.67 4.47
C LYS A 91 -0.48 -5.82 5.88
N LEU A 92 -0.28 -4.72 6.59
CA LEU A 92 0.29 -4.73 7.94
C LEU A 92 -0.78 -4.64 9.03
N ASN A 93 -2.07 -4.79 8.71
CA ASN A 93 -3.16 -4.64 9.67
C ASN A 93 -2.93 -5.45 10.96
N TYR A 94 -2.45 -6.69 10.83
CA TYR A 94 -2.13 -7.57 11.97
C TYR A 94 -1.15 -6.96 12.99
N PHE A 95 -0.26 -6.06 12.56
CA PHE A 95 0.67 -5.35 13.44
C PHE A 95 0.11 -4.03 13.97
N LEU A 96 -0.78 -3.38 13.23
CA LEU A 96 -1.18 -1.99 13.46
C LEU A 96 -2.50 -1.88 14.23
N GLU A 97 -3.35 -2.91 14.13
CA GLU A 97 -4.65 -2.93 14.80
C GLU A 97 -4.49 -2.76 16.31
N GLY A 98 -5.10 -1.71 16.86
CA GLY A 98 -5.05 -1.41 18.30
C GLY A 98 -3.76 -0.75 18.81
N PHE A 99 -2.75 -0.53 17.97
CA PHE A 99 -1.47 0.06 18.37
C PHE A 99 -1.28 1.47 17.80
N ALA A 100 -0.53 2.31 18.51
CA ALA A 100 -0.14 3.63 18.01
C ALA A 100 1.04 3.50 17.04
N PHE A 101 0.97 4.19 15.91
CA PHE A 101 2.04 4.14 14.92
C PHE A 101 2.22 5.45 14.15
N GLU A 102 3.44 5.65 13.69
CA GLU A 102 3.84 6.80 12.87
C GLU A 102 4.05 6.37 11.42
N VAL A 103 3.38 7.02 10.48
CA VAL A 103 3.64 6.86 9.05
C VAL A 103 4.62 7.93 8.62
N ILE A 104 5.73 7.52 8.05
CA ILE A 104 6.81 8.37 7.57
C ILE A 104 6.82 8.31 6.04
N THR A 105 6.74 9.48 5.42
CA THR A 105 6.71 9.66 3.96
C THR A 105 7.43 10.97 3.59
N ASP A 106 7.94 11.05 2.37
CA ASP A 106 8.48 12.26 1.75
C ASP A 106 7.40 13.08 1.01
N CYS A 107 6.15 12.61 1.03
CA CYS A 107 5.05 13.22 0.31
C CYS A 107 4.10 13.99 1.24
N THR A 108 4.10 15.32 1.12
CA THR A 108 3.18 16.17 1.89
C THR A 108 1.71 15.90 1.55
N THR A 109 1.41 15.39 0.35
CA THR A 109 0.04 15.09 -0.08
C THR A 109 -0.61 14.02 0.78
N VAL A 110 0.15 13.07 1.33
CA VAL A 110 -0.37 12.02 2.22
C VAL A 110 -0.93 12.62 3.52
N LYS A 111 -0.35 13.72 4.02
CA LYS A 111 -0.91 14.45 5.17
C LYS A 111 -2.22 15.14 4.80
N SER A 112 -2.25 15.76 3.62
CA SER A 112 -3.44 16.46 3.13
C SER A 112 -4.57 15.50 2.75
N LEU A 113 -4.23 14.27 2.34
CA LEU A 113 -5.18 13.22 1.95
C LEU A 113 -6.31 13.08 2.95
N LEU A 114 -6.03 13.03 4.25
CA LEU A 114 -7.05 12.81 5.29
C LEU A 114 -8.03 13.98 5.48
N ASN A 115 -7.69 15.17 4.97
CA ASN A 115 -8.44 16.40 5.15
C ASN A 115 -8.99 16.96 3.81
N MET A 116 -8.86 16.22 2.70
CA MET A 116 -9.38 16.64 1.40
C MET A 116 -10.90 16.50 1.34
N ASN A 117 -11.60 17.59 1.03
CA ASN A 117 -13.07 17.64 0.92
C ASN A 117 -13.63 17.13 -0.42
N THR A 118 -12.85 17.16 -1.50
CA THR A 118 -13.30 16.72 -2.84
C THR A 118 -12.29 15.80 -3.53
N PRO A 119 -12.11 14.56 -3.05
CA PRO A 119 -11.17 13.61 -3.65
C PRO A 119 -11.79 12.90 -4.86
N ASN A 120 -10.94 12.37 -5.74
CA ASN A 120 -11.37 11.45 -6.80
C ASN A 120 -11.99 10.18 -6.19
N SER A 121 -12.84 9.46 -6.92
CA SER A 121 -13.61 8.30 -6.40
C SER A 121 -12.73 7.22 -5.78
N HIS A 122 -11.55 6.96 -6.34
CA HIS A 122 -10.57 6.00 -5.78
C HIS A 122 -9.95 6.51 -4.46
N ILE A 123 -9.68 7.81 -4.39
CA ILE A 123 -9.08 8.44 -3.20
C ILE A 123 -10.08 8.45 -2.04
N ILE A 124 -11.38 8.66 -2.31
CA ILE A 124 -12.45 8.54 -1.30
C ILE A 124 -12.46 7.13 -0.69
N ARG A 125 -12.34 6.08 -1.50
CA ARG A 125 -12.30 4.69 -1.01
C ARG A 125 -11.13 4.45 -0.07
N TRP A 126 -9.94 4.94 -0.43
CA TRP A 126 -8.76 4.84 0.42
C TRP A 126 -8.93 5.65 1.71
N GLN A 127 -9.46 6.87 1.63
CA GLN A 127 -9.72 7.69 2.82
C GLN A 127 -10.66 7.00 3.81
N ILE A 128 -11.73 6.35 3.33
CA ILE A 128 -12.69 5.62 4.17
C ILE A 128 -11.98 4.49 4.90
N ALA A 129 -11.18 3.68 4.19
CA ALA A 129 -10.43 2.60 4.81
C ALA A 129 -9.40 3.10 5.84
N ILE A 130 -8.71 4.21 5.55
CA ILE A 130 -7.72 4.81 6.46
C ILE A 130 -8.39 5.40 7.72
N GLN A 131 -9.69 5.72 7.71
CA GLN A 131 -10.37 6.27 8.89
C GLN A 131 -10.27 5.35 10.11
N GLU A 132 -10.24 4.03 9.90
CA GLU A 132 -10.11 3.05 10.98
C GLU A 132 -8.86 3.30 11.83
N TYR A 133 -7.74 3.68 11.20
CA TYR A 133 -6.47 3.92 11.88
C TYR A 133 -6.29 5.35 12.36
N ARG A 134 -7.23 6.27 12.08
CA ARG A 134 -7.05 7.70 12.31
C ARG A 134 -6.81 8.07 13.78
N GLY A 135 -7.38 7.30 14.72
CA GLY A 135 -7.19 7.52 16.15
C GLY A 135 -5.77 7.23 16.63
N ASN A 136 -5.07 6.30 15.96
CA ASN A 136 -3.80 5.76 16.40
C ASN A 136 -2.63 6.09 15.46
N MET A 137 -2.93 6.62 14.26
CA MET A 137 -1.96 6.92 13.21
C MET A 137 -1.56 8.40 13.24
N THR A 138 -0.25 8.66 13.24
CA THR A 138 0.31 10.00 13.02
C THR A 138 1.12 10.03 11.73
N VAL A 139 0.80 10.94 10.80
CA VAL A 139 1.55 11.08 9.55
C VAL A 139 2.64 12.14 9.71
N VAL A 140 3.89 11.74 9.55
CA VAL A 140 5.10 12.56 9.63
C VAL A 140 5.73 12.66 8.25
N HIS A 141 6.04 13.90 7.85
CA HIS A 141 6.77 14.14 6.61
C HIS A 141 8.25 14.25 6.98
N LYS A 142 9.11 13.50 6.29
CA LYS A 142 10.57 13.61 6.43
C LYS A 142 11.21 13.81 5.08
N ASP A 143 12.29 14.58 5.07
CA ASP A 143 13.04 14.83 3.84
C ASP A 143 13.71 13.54 3.34
N TRP A 144 13.85 13.48 2.01
CA TRP A 144 14.33 12.34 1.24
C TRP A 144 15.61 11.68 1.78
N ASP A 145 16.59 12.48 2.22
CA ASP A 145 17.90 11.98 2.67
C ASP A 145 17.85 11.11 3.93
N ILE A 146 16.79 11.26 4.73
CA ILE A 146 16.58 10.51 5.98
C ILE A 146 15.71 9.26 5.72
N HIS A 147 15.00 9.20 4.59
CA HIS A 147 13.97 8.21 4.26
C HIS A 147 14.50 6.98 3.49
N LYS A 148 15.74 6.56 3.75
CA LYS A 148 16.41 5.52 2.92
C LYS A 148 15.88 4.10 3.12
N ASN A 149 15.08 3.86 4.16
CA ASN A 149 14.60 2.52 4.51
C ASN A 149 13.57 1.98 3.51
N GLY A 150 12.79 2.84 2.87
CA GLY A 150 11.80 2.48 1.84
C GLY A 150 12.33 2.47 0.41
N ASP A 151 13.35 3.30 0.12
CA ASP A 151 13.79 3.57 -1.26
C ASP A 151 14.31 2.32 -2.00
N GLY A 152 15.03 1.44 -1.30
CA GLY A 152 15.48 0.17 -1.89
C GLY A 152 14.34 -0.75 -2.32
N LEU A 153 13.25 -0.75 -1.55
CA LEU A 153 12.10 -1.64 -1.76
C LEU A 153 11.25 -1.22 -2.95
N ARG A 154 11.06 0.09 -3.15
CA ARG A 154 10.27 0.58 -4.28
C ARG A 154 11.01 0.51 -5.62
N ARG A 155 12.35 0.63 -5.61
CA ARG A 155 13.19 0.60 -6.82
C ARG A 155 13.43 -0.80 -7.33
N TRP A 156 13.44 -1.79 -6.43
CA TRP A 156 13.58 -3.20 -6.78
C TRP A 156 12.46 -4.03 -6.14
N PRO A 157 11.20 -3.75 -6.51
CA PRO A 157 10.04 -4.36 -5.88
C PRO A 157 9.91 -5.83 -6.25
N LEU A 158 9.39 -6.62 -5.31
CA LEU A 158 9.03 -8.01 -5.58
C LEU A 158 7.89 -8.08 -6.62
N PRO A 159 7.87 -9.11 -7.47
CA PRO A 159 6.79 -9.29 -8.45
C PRO A 159 5.43 -9.35 -7.76
N ASN A 160 4.41 -8.79 -8.40
CA ASN A 160 3.03 -8.90 -7.92
C ASN A 160 2.45 -10.25 -8.39
N ASN A 161 2.85 -11.34 -7.74
CA ASN A 161 2.36 -12.70 -7.98
C ASN A 161 1.99 -13.42 -6.67
N ILE A 162 1.37 -14.60 -6.75
CA ILE A 162 0.88 -15.33 -5.57
C ILE A 162 1.99 -15.73 -4.58
N ASP A 163 3.24 -15.82 -5.04
CA ASP A 163 4.40 -16.15 -4.21
C ASP A 163 4.81 -14.97 -3.31
N ASN A 164 4.41 -13.74 -3.65
CA ASN A 164 4.63 -12.56 -2.84
C ASN A 164 3.52 -12.42 -1.78
N PRO A 165 3.83 -12.49 -0.47
CA PRO A 165 2.81 -12.34 0.58
C PRO A 165 2.13 -10.96 0.55
N ALA A 166 2.78 -9.95 -0.03
CA ALA A 166 2.25 -8.60 -0.18
C ALA A 166 1.49 -8.39 -1.51
N TYR A 167 1.25 -9.45 -2.28
CA TYR A 167 0.50 -9.45 -3.54
C TYR A 167 -0.90 -8.90 -3.37
N VAL A 168 -1.36 -8.19 -4.40
CA VAL A 168 -2.76 -7.81 -4.54
C VAL A 168 -3.28 -8.39 -5.86
N PRO A 169 -4.37 -9.17 -5.86
CA PRO A 169 -4.95 -9.69 -7.09
C PRO A 169 -5.40 -8.57 -8.00
N GLU A 170 -5.26 -8.76 -9.31
CA GLU A 170 -6.05 -7.97 -10.25
C GLU A 170 -7.51 -8.35 -10.02
N GLU A 171 -8.30 -7.40 -9.55
CA GLU A 171 -9.74 -7.60 -9.61
C GLU A 171 -10.09 -7.70 -11.09
N PRO A 172 -10.77 -8.77 -11.54
CA PRO A 172 -11.31 -8.77 -12.89
C PRO A 172 -12.12 -7.49 -13.00
N SER A 173 -11.91 -6.71 -14.07
CA SER A 173 -12.79 -5.58 -14.37
C SER A 173 -14.20 -6.08 -14.10
N PRO A 174 -15.00 -5.45 -13.22
CA PRO A 174 -16.33 -5.95 -12.96
C PRO A 174 -16.97 -6.05 -14.33
N GLN A 175 -17.15 -7.29 -14.80
CA GLN A 175 -18.07 -7.58 -15.87
C GLN A 175 -19.39 -7.34 -15.17
N ILE A 176 -19.74 -6.06 -15.00
CA ILE A 176 -21.13 -5.67 -14.92
C ILE A 176 -21.60 -6.23 -16.25
N PRO A 177 -22.36 -7.35 -16.26
CA PRO A 177 -23.01 -7.68 -17.50
C PRO A 177 -23.73 -6.39 -17.85
N ILE A 178 -23.55 -5.91 -19.07
CA ILE A 178 -24.59 -5.08 -19.64
C ILE A 178 -25.77 -6.09 -19.76
N GLU A 179 -26.38 -6.44 -18.63
CA GLU A 179 -27.82 -6.56 -18.51
C GLU A 179 -28.23 -5.24 -19.13
N GLY A 180 -28.47 -5.28 -20.44
CA GLY A 180 -28.95 -4.13 -21.14
C GLY A 180 -30.06 -3.57 -20.27
N MET A 181 -30.33 -2.29 -20.42
CA MET A 181 -31.75 -2.02 -20.61
C MET A 181 -32.21 -3.08 -21.60
N SER A 182 -32.92 -4.10 -21.10
CA SER A 182 -33.67 -4.99 -21.93
C SER A 182 -34.67 -4.04 -22.55
N VAL A 183 -34.28 -3.44 -23.67
CA VAL A 183 -35.21 -2.99 -24.67
C VAL A 183 -35.78 -4.31 -25.16
N THR A 184 -36.70 -4.87 -24.36
CA THR A 184 -37.79 -5.65 -24.91
C THR A 184 -38.36 -4.70 -25.93
N ASP A 185 -38.02 -4.91 -27.20
CA ASP A 185 -38.85 -4.40 -28.27
C ASP A 185 -40.28 -4.67 -27.83
N LEU A 186 -41.12 -3.65 -27.85
CA LEU A 186 -42.55 -3.69 -27.53
C LEU A 186 -43.33 -4.59 -28.51
N ASN A 187 -42.71 -5.66 -29.00
CA ASN A 187 -43.28 -6.64 -29.89
C ASN A 187 -44.14 -7.60 -29.08
N THR A 188 -45.43 -7.27 -29.17
CA THR A 188 -46.61 -8.13 -29.11
C THR A 188 -47.00 -8.71 -27.76
N THR A 189 -46.08 -9.19 -26.93
CA THR A 189 -46.45 -9.87 -25.67
C THR A 189 -47.15 -8.96 -24.67
N PHE A 190 -46.63 -7.74 -24.47
CA PHE A 190 -47.25 -6.77 -23.55
C PHE A 190 -48.67 -6.36 -23.98
N PHE A 191 -48.87 -6.09 -25.28
CA PHE A 191 -50.18 -5.67 -25.78
C PHE A 191 -51.20 -6.83 -25.84
N GLU A 192 -50.74 -8.08 -25.98
CA GLU A 192 -51.59 -9.26 -25.88
C GLU A 192 -52.07 -9.52 -24.45
N GLU A 193 -51.19 -9.39 -23.45
CA GLU A 193 -51.57 -9.50 -22.04
C GLU A 193 -52.57 -8.41 -21.62
N VAL A 194 -52.34 -7.17 -22.06
CA VAL A 194 -53.28 -6.07 -21.82
C VAL A 194 -54.63 -6.34 -22.47
N ARG A 195 -54.70 -6.86 -23.71
CA ARG A 195 -55.99 -7.23 -24.34
C ARG A 195 -56.73 -8.31 -23.58
N ASN A 196 -56.02 -9.34 -23.12
CA ASN A 196 -56.61 -10.45 -22.36
C ASN A 196 -57.11 -10.02 -20.97
N SER A 197 -56.63 -8.90 -20.43
CA SER A 197 -57.08 -8.36 -19.14
C SER A 197 -58.45 -7.66 -19.19
N TYR A 198 -58.98 -7.38 -20.40
CA TYR A 198 -60.26 -6.68 -20.61
C TYR A 198 -61.39 -7.59 -21.13
N THR A 199 -61.16 -8.90 -21.26
CA THR A 199 -62.18 -9.92 -21.56
C THR A 199 -62.45 -10.77 -20.33
#